data_AF-A0A3S0CSA9-F1
#
_entry.id   AF-A0A3S0CSA9-F1
#
_cell.length_a   1.000
_cell.length_b   1.000
_cell.length_c   1.000
_cell.angle_alpha   90.00
_cell.angle_beta   90.00
_cell.angle_gamma   90.00
#
_symmetry.space_group_name_H-M   'P 1'
#
loop_
_entity.id
_entity.type
_entity.pdbx_description
1 polymer ?
#
loop_
_entity_poly.entity_id
_entity_poly.type
_entity_poly.pdbx_seq_one_letter_code
_entity_poly.pdbx_strand_id
1 'polypeptide(L)'
;MRGWIWAGWAAMVMAMSVQAAPATTAPAASAPQGLKLLRPAPAAATTRTPPPAAAAAKPPAAAASASGALQPLPESDPAAIRGYAVPIGGALKADNEEVWQRIVQLAGGKGARFVVFGTASEDPEASAKQVVDLLQRRGAVAEALPVAPKFLWVDLNKVVRDPALIAKVKAAKGIFFTGGVQERIVDVLQPGGQSTPMLDAIWEVYRKGGVVAGTSAGAAIMSTVMFRDAPSVVNILKGRFADGKQVDRGLGFVGPNLFVDQHFLKRGRFGRMIPLMMAKGYKLGLGVDENTAAIIRGDEIEVIGDRGCMVVDLTDARTDTTLGAFNVQGARLSYLEHGDRYHLRARATTPSPPKLRGELHDAESPSFKPYYTDDVFHLDMLGDSTISSAMSRLIDSVRKEVKGLAFDVLPRPNDPLAELGFLFRLYKGSDSLGWSTEEFGGEQFTVANLYLDITPVRLPMPLYGGWAGPAKAPPPGGQGATSSAPPASAPSGQ
;
A
#
# COMPACT_ATOMS: atom_id res chain seq x y z
N MET A 1 57.38 12.55 -41.07
CA MET A 1 57.62 11.29 -40.32
C MET A 1 56.34 11.02 -39.51
N ARG A 2 55.42 10.16 -39.98
CA ARG A 2 55.20 8.74 -39.58
C ARG A 2 55.01 8.59 -38.05
N GLY A 3 53.96 8.01 -37.47
CA GLY A 3 52.76 7.24 -37.90
C GLY A 3 51.64 7.40 -36.84
N TRP A 4 50.35 7.22 -37.13
CA TRP A 4 49.57 5.97 -37.28
C TRP A 4 49.75 4.96 -36.13
N ILE A 5 48.76 4.86 -35.23
CA ILE A 5 48.10 3.60 -34.81
C ILE A 5 46.62 3.90 -34.46
N TRP A 6 45.73 3.11 -35.06
CA TRP A 6 44.29 3.03 -34.82
C TRP A 6 43.96 1.78 -33.97
N ALA A 7 42.83 1.87 -33.26
CA ALA A 7 41.88 0.80 -32.92
C ALA A 7 42.22 -0.27 -31.85
N GLY A 8 41.23 -0.51 -30.98
CA GLY A 8 41.01 -1.81 -30.34
C GLY A 8 40.61 -1.76 -28.87
N TRP A 9 39.42 -1.27 -28.53
CA TRP A 9 38.80 -1.63 -27.24
C TRP A 9 37.65 -2.60 -27.52
N ALA A 10 37.85 -3.80 -26.99
CA ALA A 10 37.09 -5.00 -27.24
C ALA A 10 35.66 -4.91 -26.71
N ALA A 11 34.73 -5.29 -27.57
CA ALA A 11 33.36 -5.62 -27.21
C ALA A 11 33.34 -6.90 -26.37
N MET A 12 32.73 -6.84 -25.18
CA MET A 12 32.37 -8.01 -24.39
C MET A 12 30.92 -8.38 -24.72
N VAL A 13 30.74 -9.10 -25.82
CA VAL A 13 29.52 -9.83 -26.14
C VAL A 13 29.56 -11.13 -25.35
N MET A 14 28.81 -11.21 -24.26
CA MET A 14 28.49 -12.52 -23.66
C MET A 14 27.42 -13.19 -24.53
N ALA A 15 27.83 -14.22 -25.25
CA ALA A 15 26.94 -15.18 -25.87
C ALA A 15 26.20 -15.95 -24.77
N MET A 16 24.89 -15.72 -24.64
CA MET A 16 24.00 -16.67 -23.97
C MET A 16 23.53 -17.68 -25.00
N SER A 17 24.11 -18.87 -24.94
CA SER A 17 23.64 -20.06 -25.64
C SER A 17 22.24 -20.41 -25.13
N VAL A 18 21.22 -20.20 -25.98
CA VAL A 18 19.88 -20.76 -25.75
C VAL A 18 19.95 -22.25 -26.08
N GLN A 19 20.02 -23.07 -25.05
CA GLN A 19 19.83 -24.51 -25.17
C GLN A 19 18.38 -24.81 -24.81
N ALA A 20 17.58 -25.16 -25.82
CA ALA A 20 16.20 -25.55 -25.67
C ALA A 20 16.10 -26.86 -24.86
N ALA A 21 15.36 -26.82 -23.75
CA ALA A 21 14.97 -28.02 -23.02
C ALA A 21 13.79 -28.72 -23.74
N PRO A 22 13.77 -30.05 -23.82
CA PRO A 22 12.71 -30.79 -24.50
C PRO A 22 11.40 -30.76 -23.70
N ALA A 23 10.29 -30.81 -24.43
CA ALA A 23 8.92 -30.81 -23.90
C ALA A 23 8.68 -32.01 -22.95
N THR A 24 8.29 -31.72 -21.72
CA THR A 24 7.77 -32.71 -20.77
C THR A 24 6.29 -32.92 -21.04
N THR A 25 5.96 -34.13 -21.47
CA THR A 25 4.61 -34.65 -21.62
C THR A 25 3.96 -34.84 -20.25
N ALA A 26 2.81 -34.22 -20.03
CA ALA A 26 1.96 -34.45 -18.86
C ALA A 26 1.29 -35.84 -18.97
N PRO A 27 1.28 -36.67 -17.92
CA PRO A 27 0.51 -37.91 -17.93
C PRO A 27 -0.98 -37.62 -17.69
N ALA A 28 -1.81 -38.39 -18.38
CA ALA A 28 -3.26 -38.32 -18.43
C ALA A 28 -3.92 -38.48 -17.05
N ALA A 29 -4.97 -37.69 -16.83
CA ALA A 29 -5.87 -37.80 -15.69
C ALA A 29 -6.62 -39.14 -15.71
N SER A 30 -6.46 -39.93 -14.65
CA SER A 30 -7.29 -41.09 -14.35
C SER A 30 -8.54 -40.64 -13.58
N ALA A 31 -9.71 -40.96 -14.15
CA ALA A 31 -11.01 -40.73 -13.52
C ALA A 31 -11.19 -41.65 -12.29
N PRO A 32 -11.75 -41.16 -11.17
CA PRO A 32 -12.21 -42.04 -10.11
C PRO A 32 -13.59 -42.62 -10.47
N GLN A 33 -13.66 -43.95 -10.42
CA GLN A 33 -14.85 -44.77 -10.57
C GLN A 33 -15.83 -44.51 -9.42
N GLY A 34 -17.12 -44.58 -9.74
CA GLY A 34 -18.22 -44.13 -8.89
C GLY A 34 -18.42 -44.91 -7.60
N LEU A 35 -18.78 -44.17 -6.55
CA LEU A 35 -19.46 -44.70 -5.38
C LEU A 35 -20.96 -44.34 -5.50
N LYS A 36 -21.81 -45.37 -5.60
CA LYS A 36 -23.27 -45.24 -5.63
C LYS A 36 -23.77 -44.61 -4.33
N LEU A 37 -24.32 -43.39 -4.40
CA LEU A 37 -25.16 -42.83 -3.33
C LEU A 37 -26.48 -43.61 -3.26
N LEU A 38 -26.78 -44.20 -2.11
CA LEU A 38 -28.15 -44.59 -1.75
C LEU A 38 -28.96 -43.34 -1.43
N ARG A 39 -30.07 -43.15 -2.15
CA ARG A 39 -31.13 -42.17 -1.85
C ARG A 39 -32.00 -42.67 -0.68
N PRO A 40 -32.35 -41.83 0.30
CA PRO A 40 -33.58 -41.99 1.07
C PRO A 40 -34.75 -41.27 0.36
N ALA A 41 -35.93 -41.89 0.41
CA ALA A 41 -37.20 -41.43 -0.14
C ALA A 41 -37.80 -40.22 0.63
N PRO A 42 -38.72 -39.44 0.02
CA PRO A 42 -39.27 -38.25 0.64
C PRO A 42 -40.36 -38.59 1.68
N ALA A 43 -40.30 -37.96 2.86
CA ALA A 43 -41.36 -38.02 3.85
C ALA A 43 -42.38 -36.89 3.64
N ALA A 44 -43.64 -37.25 3.82
CA ALA A 44 -44.84 -36.52 3.44
C ALA A 44 -45.05 -35.18 4.17
N ALA A 45 -45.63 -34.24 3.43
CA ALA A 45 -46.16 -32.98 3.93
C ALA A 45 -47.29 -33.21 4.94
N THR A 46 -47.24 -32.53 6.08
CA THR A 46 -48.39 -32.35 6.96
C THR A 46 -48.61 -30.86 7.20
N THR A 47 -49.73 -30.38 6.69
CA THR A 47 -50.32 -29.07 6.93
C THR A 47 -50.74 -28.96 8.40
N ARG A 48 -50.27 -27.93 9.12
CA ARG A 48 -50.85 -27.53 10.41
C ARG A 48 -51.18 -26.04 10.41
N THR A 49 -52.47 -25.79 10.57
CA THR A 49 -53.16 -24.51 10.78
C THR A 49 -52.75 -23.89 12.13
N PRO A 50 -52.63 -22.54 12.26
CA PRO A 50 -52.28 -21.91 13.53
C PRO A 50 -53.52 -21.68 14.43
N PRO A 51 -53.38 -21.70 15.78
CA PRO A 51 -54.43 -21.28 16.71
C PRO A 51 -54.38 -19.76 17.00
N PRO A 52 -55.44 -19.18 17.59
CA PRO A 52 -55.69 -17.74 17.58
C PRO A 52 -54.97 -16.95 18.69
N ALA A 53 -54.95 -15.63 18.48
CA ALA A 53 -54.27 -14.61 19.25
C ALA A 53 -54.67 -14.50 20.73
N ALA A 54 -53.70 -14.18 21.58
CA ALA A 54 -53.88 -13.60 22.91
C ALA A 54 -53.02 -12.33 23.03
N ALA A 55 -53.61 -11.29 23.62
CA ALA A 55 -53.08 -9.94 23.71
C ALA A 55 -52.12 -9.69 24.89
N ALA A 56 -51.50 -8.50 24.88
CA ALA A 56 -50.63 -7.83 25.86
C ALA A 56 -49.11 -8.10 25.67
N ALA A 57 -48.18 -7.13 25.71
CA ALA A 57 -48.19 -5.72 26.05
C ALA A 57 -47.02 -4.98 25.33
N LYS A 58 -47.12 -3.66 25.15
CA LYS A 58 -46.11 -2.78 24.51
C LYS A 58 -44.83 -2.63 25.35
N PRO A 59 -43.64 -2.68 24.70
CA PRO A 59 -42.46 -1.91 25.05
C PRO A 59 -42.16 -0.81 24.01
N PRO A 60 -41.32 0.20 24.34
CA PRO A 60 -41.32 1.51 23.69
C PRO A 60 -40.65 1.51 22.30
N ALA A 61 -41.08 2.49 21.49
CA ALA A 61 -40.79 2.63 20.07
C ALA A 61 -39.31 2.83 19.74
N ALA A 62 -38.74 1.86 19.03
CA ALA A 62 -37.63 2.10 18.10
C ALA A 62 -38.24 2.53 16.76
N ALA A 63 -38.09 3.81 16.41
CA ALA A 63 -38.47 4.31 15.10
C ALA A 63 -37.36 3.95 14.11
N ALA A 64 -37.62 2.96 13.27
CA ALA A 64 -36.98 2.83 11.97
C ALA A 64 -37.82 3.56 10.90
N SER A 65 -37.10 4.14 9.95
CA SER A 65 -37.50 4.64 8.64
C SER A 65 -37.62 6.16 8.48
N ALA A 66 -36.61 6.71 7.81
CA ALA A 66 -36.81 7.72 6.78
C ALA A 66 -35.83 7.41 5.65
N SER A 67 -36.38 6.96 4.52
CA SER A 67 -35.80 7.12 3.19
C SER A 67 -35.47 8.59 3.01
N GLY A 68 -34.19 8.93 3.02
CA GLY A 68 -33.68 10.26 2.70
C GLY A 68 -32.93 10.16 1.38
N ALA A 69 -33.56 10.65 0.31
CA ALA A 69 -32.82 11.01 -0.90
C ALA A 69 -31.61 11.85 -0.50
N LEU A 70 -30.43 11.50 -1.03
CA LEU A 70 -29.20 12.26 -0.88
C LEU A 70 -29.49 13.73 -1.18
N GLN A 71 -29.46 14.57 -0.14
CA GLN A 71 -29.54 16.01 -0.31
C GLN A 71 -28.32 16.46 -1.12
N PRO A 72 -28.44 17.44 -2.03
CA PRO A 72 -27.29 18.03 -2.69
C PRO A 72 -26.34 18.59 -1.62
N LEU A 73 -25.08 18.19 -1.70
CA LEU A 73 -24.01 18.73 -0.86
C LEU A 73 -24.01 20.26 -0.98
N PRO A 74 -23.84 21.02 0.12
CA PRO A 74 -23.79 22.47 0.07
C PRO A 74 -22.71 22.95 -0.91
N GLU A 75 -23.07 23.98 -1.69
CA GLU A 75 -22.18 24.62 -2.66
C GLU A 75 -20.85 25.05 -2.02
N SER A 76 -19.79 24.82 -2.80
CA SER A 76 -18.38 24.84 -2.44
C SER A 76 -17.89 26.13 -1.80
N ASP A 77 -17.05 25.96 -0.78
CA ASP A 77 -16.11 26.97 -0.28
C ASP A 77 -15.30 27.58 -1.44
N PRO A 78 -15.28 28.92 -1.62
CA PRO A 78 -14.47 29.61 -2.63
C PRO A 78 -12.97 29.31 -2.58
N ALA A 79 -12.46 28.71 -1.49
CA ALA A 79 -11.07 28.26 -1.33
C ALA A 79 -10.82 26.79 -1.76
N ALA A 80 -11.83 26.05 -2.22
CA ALA A 80 -11.69 24.64 -2.56
C ALA A 80 -10.77 24.42 -3.76
N ILE A 81 -9.68 23.66 -3.57
CA ILE A 81 -8.83 23.18 -4.66
C ILE A 81 -9.69 22.37 -5.64
N ARG A 82 -9.79 22.83 -6.89
CA ARG A 82 -10.67 22.20 -7.90
C ARG A 82 -10.00 21.10 -8.72
N GLY A 83 -8.67 21.00 -8.67
CA GLY A 83 -7.88 20.08 -9.49
C GLY A 83 -7.90 18.64 -9.02
N TYR A 84 -7.24 17.80 -9.81
CA TYR A 84 -7.04 16.38 -9.52
C TYR A 84 -5.57 16.09 -9.23
N ALA A 85 -5.28 15.53 -8.07
CA ALA A 85 -3.97 14.93 -7.80
C ALA A 85 -4.07 13.43 -8.12
N VAL A 86 -3.14 12.92 -8.91
CA VAL A 86 -3.15 11.53 -9.37
C VAL A 86 -1.82 10.86 -9.06
N PRO A 87 -1.56 10.44 -7.80
CA PRO A 87 -0.47 9.55 -7.48
C PRO A 87 -0.65 8.18 -8.15
N ILE A 88 0.41 7.72 -8.81
CA ILE A 88 0.49 6.44 -9.49
C ILE A 88 1.62 5.64 -8.84
N GLY A 89 1.33 4.42 -8.39
CA GLY A 89 2.24 3.66 -7.53
C GLY A 89 3.55 3.21 -8.17
N GLY A 90 3.79 3.53 -9.44
CA GLY A 90 5.00 3.15 -10.17
C GLY A 90 4.78 1.97 -11.11
N ALA A 91 5.79 1.68 -11.93
CA ALA A 91 5.74 0.62 -12.95
C ALA A 91 4.44 0.64 -13.78
N LEU A 92 3.92 1.84 -14.09
CA LEU A 92 2.72 2.00 -14.90
C LEU A 92 2.99 1.47 -16.30
N LYS A 93 2.24 0.46 -16.71
CA LYS A 93 2.42 -0.18 -18.01
C LYS A 93 1.92 0.73 -19.13
N ALA A 94 2.52 0.59 -20.31
CA ALA A 94 2.17 1.39 -21.49
C ALA A 94 0.78 1.07 -22.05
N ASP A 95 0.29 -0.14 -21.80
CA ASP A 95 -0.99 -0.72 -22.22
C ASP A 95 -2.10 -0.58 -21.15
N ASN A 96 -1.82 0.06 -20.01
CA ASN A 96 -2.84 0.39 -19.02
C ASN A 96 -3.72 1.56 -19.51
N GLU A 97 -4.62 1.24 -20.45
CA GLU A 97 -5.49 2.22 -21.09
C GLU A 97 -6.38 2.95 -20.10
N GLU A 98 -6.86 2.27 -19.06
CA GLU A 98 -7.72 2.89 -18.05
C GLU A 98 -7.05 4.11 -17.42
N VAL A 99 -5.84 3.92 -16.85
CA VAL A 99 -5.12 4.99 -16.17
C VAL A 99 -4.75 6.12 -17.13
N TRP A 100 -4.17 5.79 -18.30
CA TRP A 100 -3.74 6.81 -19.25
C TRP A 100 -4.91 7.62 -19.82
N GLN A 101 -6.00 6.97 -20.21
CA GLN A 101 -7.18 7.65 -20.74
C GLN A 101 -7.85 8.50 -19.67
N ARG A 102 -7.96 8.01 -18.44
CA ARG A 102 -8.60 8.75 -17.35
C ARG A 102 -7.84 10.03 -17.02
N ILE A 103 -6.51 9.99 -16.99
CA ILE A 103 -5.68 11.20 -16.80
C ILE A 103 -5.96 12.25 -17.89
N VAL A 104 -6.03 11.83 -19.16
CA VAL A 104 -6.32 12.75 -20.27
C VAL A 104 -7.74 13.30 -20.19
N GLN A 105 -8.73 12.46 -19.87
CA GLN A 105 -10.13 12.88 -19.69
C GLN A 105 -10.28 13.91 -18.58
N LEU A 106 -9.62 13.70 -17.43
CA LEU A 106 -9.63 14.63 -16.30
C LEU A 106 -9.03 16.00 -16.66
N ALA A 107 -8.07 16.03 -17.59
CA ALA A 107 -7.48 17.27 -18.10
C ALA A 107 -8.30 17.95 -19.23
N GLY A 108 -9.49 17.42 -19.56
CA GLY A 108 -10.37 17.98 -20.60
C GLY A 108 -10.44 17.16 -21.88
N GLY A 109 -9.83 15.97 -21.93
CA GLY A 109 -9.93 15.04 -23.04
C GLY A 109 -9.01 15.36 -24.23
N LYS A 110 -9.47 15.05 -25.44
CA LYS A 110 -8.69 15.23 -26.68
C LYS A 110 -8.32 16.71 -26.86
N GLY A 111 -7.05 16.97 -27.17
CA GLY A 111 -6.49 18.32 -27.31
C GLY A 111 -6.04 18.94 -25.98
N ALA A 112 -6.27 18.28 -24.83
CA ALA A 112 -5.77 18.77 -23.55
C ALA A 112 -4.26 18.95 -23.59
N ARG A 113 -3.78 20.12 -23.17
CA ARG A 113 -2.36 20.44 -23.14
C ARG A 113 -1.71 19.86 -21.90
N PHE A 114 -0.64 19.09 -22.09
CA PHE A 114 0.14 18.51 -21.01
C PHE A 114 1.57 19.03 -21.02
N VAL A 115 2.10 19.28 -19.82
CA VAL A 115 3.53 19.47 -19.60
C VAL A 115 4.07 18.28 -18.83
N VAL A 116 5.16 17.70 -19.33
CA VAL A 116 5.83 16.53 -18.74
C VAL A 116 7.18 16.93 -18.16
N PHE A 117 7.43 16.51 -16.93
CA PHE A 117 8.68 16.72 -16.19
C PHE A 117 9.41 15.39 -15.99
N GLY A 118 10.54 15.24 -16.69
CA GLY A 118 11.48 14.13 -16.51
C GLY A 118 12.42 14.29 -15.30
N THR A 119 12.15 15.24 -14.41
CA THR A 119 13.07 15.76 -13.38
C THR A 119 13.68 14.70 -12.47
N ALA A 120 12.93 13.66 -12.14
CA ALA A 120 13.37 12.59 -11.25
C ALA A 120 14.32 11.59 -11.92
N SER A 121 14.22 11.43 -13.25
CA SER A 121 14.84 10.35 -14.00
C SER A 121 16.37 10.48 -14.07
N GLU A 122 17.05 9.34 -14.21
CA GLU A 122 18.46 9.32 -14.64
C GLU A 122 18.63 9.74 -16.10
N ASP A 123 17.65 9.41 -16.93
CA ASP A 123 17.52 9.85 -18.32
C ASP A 123 16.21 10.62 -18.47
N PRO A 124 16.23 11.96 -18.25
CA PRO A 124 15.01 12.77 -18.31
C PRO A 124 14.42 12.86 -19.71
N GLU A 125 15.26 12.80 -20.76
CA GLU A 125 14.81 12.93 -22.15
C GLU A 125 14.01 11.69 -22.56
N ALA A 126 14.58 10.49 -22.39
CA ALA A 126 13.88 9.26 -22.75
C ALA A 126 12.61 9.06 -21.91
N SER A 127 12.70 9.30 -20.60
CA SER A 127 11.56 9.14 -19.69
C SER A 127 10.42 10.10 -20.00
N ALA A 128 10.71 11.38 -20.22
CA ALA A 128 9.68 12.36 -20.57
C ALA A 128 9.11 12.09 -21.97
N LYS A 129 9.96 11.72 -22.94
CA LYS A 129 9.52 11.34 -24.29
C LYS A 129 8.52 10.18 -24.26
N GLN A 130 8.80 9.13 -23.49
CA GLN A 130 7.89 7.99 -23.37
C GLN A 130 6.50 8.43 -22.88
N VAL A 131 6.44 9.27 -21.84
CA VAL A 131 5.16 9.78 -21.31
C VAL A 131 4.46 10.69 -22.30
N VAL A 132 5.20 11.58 -22.99
CA VAL A 132 4.66 12.43 -24.06
C VAL A 132 3.99 11.57 -25.14
N ASP A 133 4.69 10.54 -25.64
CA ASP A 133 4.17 9.64 -26.67
C ASP A 133 2.92 8.90 -26.17
N LEU A 134 2.90 8.45 -24.90
CA LEU A 134 1.75 7.77 -24.31
C LEU A 134 0.53 8.69 -24.18
N LEU A 135 0.71 9.93 -23.73
CA LEU A 135 -0.36 10.92 -23.63
C LEU A 135 -0.90 11.31 -25.03
N GLN A 136 0.00 11.50 -26.00
CA GLN A 136 -0.36 11.85 -27.38
C GLN A 136 -1.15 10.73 -28.08
N ARG A 137 -0.80 9.46 -27.83
CA ARG A 137 -1.59 8.30 -28.32
C ARG A 137 -3.06 8.33 -27.85
N ARG A 138 -3.35 8.97 -26.71
CA ARG A 138 -4.71 9.13 -26.16
C ARG A 138 -5.31 10.51 -26.48
N GLY A 139 -4.69 11.25 -27.39
CA GLY A 139 -5.22 12.48 -27.97
C GLY A 139 -4.85 13.77 -27.24
N ALA A 140 -3.96 13.73 -26.25
CA ALA A 140 -3.44 14.95 -25.62
C ALA A 140 -2.40 15.66 -26.51
N VAL A 141 -2.18 16.95 -26.26
CA VAL A 141 -1.04 17.72 -26.80
C VAL A 141 -0.01 17.85 -25.70
N ALA A 142 1.00 16.98 -25.67
CA ALA A 142 2.00 16.94 -24.61
C ALA A 142 3.36 17.46 -25.09
N GLU A 143 4.06 18.20 -24.22
CA GLU A 143 5.46 18.61 -24.40
C GLU A 143 6.26 18.38 -23.11
N ALA A 144 7.55 18.06 -23.24
CA ALA A 144 8.47 17.94 -22.11
C ALA A 144 9.23 19.26 -21.90
N LEU A 145 9.42 19.67 -20.64
CA LEU A 145 10.25 20.83 -20.31
C LEU A 145 11.65 20.40 -19.84
N PRO A 146 12.70 21.18 -20.16
CA PRO A 146 14.08 20.85 -19.83
C PRO A 146 14.43 21.16 -18.36
N VAL A 147 13.59 20.72 -17.42
CA VAL A 147 13.74 20.99 -15.98
C VAL A 147 14.20 19.72 -15.28
N ALA A 148 15.49 19.38 -15.38
CA ALA A 148 16.05 18.21 -14.74
C ALA A 148 17.55 18.37 -14.44
N PRO A 149 18.05 17.91 -13.28
CA PRO A 149 19.46 18.06 -12.91
C PRO A 149 20.42 17.24 -13.79
N LYS A 150 19.90 16.23 -14.51
CA LYS A 150 20.67 15.42 -15.44
C LYS A 150 20.88 16.10 -16.81
N PHE A 151 20.18 17.20 -17.08
CA PHE A 151 20.51 18.06 -18.21
C PHE A 151 21.67 18.99 -17.84
N LEU A 152 22.89 18.52 -18.02
CA LEU A 152 24.12 19.23 -17.59
C LEU A 152 24.34 20.58 -18.29
N TRP A 153 23.64 20.81 -19.41
CA TRP A 153 23.64 22.07 -20.16
C TRP A 153 22.59 23.07 -19.71
N VAL A 154 21.76 22.74 -18.71
CA VAL A 154 20.69 23.59 -18.19
C VAL A 154 21.09 24.20 -16.85
N ASP A 155 21.00 25.53 -16.76
CA ASP A 155 21.02 26.24 -15.48
C ASP A 155 19.65 26.10 -14.81
N LEU A 156 19.57 25.21 -13.81
CA LEU A 156 18.33 24.91 -13.10
C LEU A 156 17.72 26.14 -12.42
N ASN A 157 18.55 27.07 -11.93
CA ASN A 157 18.05 28.26 -11.25
C ASN A 157 17.37 29.22 -12.24
N LYS A 158 17.87 29.27 -13.48
CA LYS A 158 17.26 30.07 -14.56
C LYS A 158 16.05 29.38 -15.16
N VAL A 159 16.10 28.08 -15.46
CA VAL A 159 15.03 27.37 -16.18
C VAL A 159 13.70 27.36 -15.41
N VAL A 160 13.74 27.25 -14.07
CA VAL A 160 12.54 27.30 -13.20
C VAL A 160 12.00 28.72 -12.99
N ARG A 161 12.67 29.73 -13.58
CA ARG A 161 12.30 31.15 -13.56
C ARG A 161 12.10 31.72 -14.96
N ASP A 162 12.21 30.89 -16.00
CA ASP A 162 12.06 31.30 -17.38
C ASP A 162 10.58 31.65 -17.68
N PRO A 163 10.26 32.90 -18.05
CA PRO A 163 8.89 33.32 -18.30
C PRO A 163 8.19 32.54 -19.42
N ALA A 164 8.91 32.11 -20.46
CA ALA A 164 8.35 31.37 -21.58
C ALA A 164 7.97 29.95 -21.17
N LEU A 165 8.81 29.28 -20.38
CA LEU A 165 8.52 27.93 -19.86
C LEU A 165 7.38 27.97 -18.84
N ILE A 166 7.36 28.99 -17.98
CA ILE A 166 6.26 29.22 -17.03
C ILE A 166 4.94 29.45 -17.77
N ALA A 167 4.94 30.23 -18.86
CA ALA A 167 3.74 30.45 -19.68
C ALA A 167 3.20 29.14 -20.27
N LYS A 168 4.08 28.23 -20.72
CA LYS A 168 3.69 26.89 -21.18
C LYS A 168 2.99 26.09 -20.08
N VAL A 169 3.55 26.08 -18.86
CA VAL A 169 2.92 25.43 -17.70
C VAL A 169 1.55 26.03 -17.42
N LYS A 170 1.42 27.35 -17.33
CA LYS A 170 0.14 28.01 -17.03
C LYS A 170 -0.93 27.76 -18.09
N ALA A 171 -0.53 27.50 -19.34
CA ALA A 171 -1.43 27.16 -20.43
C ALA A 171 -1.83 25.66 -20.46
N ALA A 172 -1.18 24.81 -19.67
CA ALA A 172 -1.49 23.40 -19.58
C ALA A 172 -2.79 23.14 -18.80
N LYS A 173 -3.38 21.97 -19.04
CA LYS A 173 -4.48 21.39 -18.26
C LYS A 173 -4.06 20.14 -17.49
N GLY A 174 -2.93 19.55 -17.86
CA GLY A 174 -2.31 18.44 -17.14
C GLY A 174 -0.81 18.65 -16.96
N ILE A 175 -0.32 18.27 -15.80
CA ILE A 175 1.11 18.18 -15.47
C ILE A 175 1.40 16.72 -15.15
N PHE A 176 2.49 16.17 -15.69
CA PHE A 176 2.91 14.80 -15.41
C PHE A 176 4.36 14.75 -14.94
N PHE A 177 4.60 14.15 -13.78
CA PHE A 177 5.93 13.86 -13.25
C PHE A 177 6.32 12.40 -13.48
N THR A 178 7.45 12.17 -14.15
CA THR A 178 7.95 10.81 -14.34
C THR A 178 8.59 10.23 -13.06
N GLY A 179 8.90 8.93 -13.09
CA GLY A 179 9.59 8.24 -12.00
C GLY A 179 11.10 8.53 -11.94
N GLY A 180 11.75 8.05 -10.88
CA GLY A 180 13.18 8.23 -10.64
C GLY A 180 13.44 8.52 -9.17
N VAL A 181 14.27 9.53 -8.88
CA VAL A 181 14.56 9.99 -7.52
C VAL A 181 13.71 11.21 -7.19
N GLN A 182 12.75 11.07 -6.28
CA GLN A 182 11.79 12.12 -5.88
C GLN A 182 12.45 13.39 -5.33
N GLU A 183 13.61 13.23 -4.70
CA GLU A 183 14.33 14.34 -4.10
C GLU A 183 14.81 15.36 -5.13
N ARG A 184 15.12 14.91 -6.35
CA ARG A 184 15.45 15.79 -7.48
C ARG A 184 14.29 16.71 -7.85
N ILE A 185 13.05 16.23 -7.75
CA ILE A 185 11.87 17.04 -8.06
C ILE A 185 11.77 18.19 -7.06
N VAL A 186 11.84 17.86 -5.76
CA VAL A 186 11.70 18.85 -4.69
C VAL A 186 12.89 19.80 -4.65
N ASP A 187 14.11 19.30 -4.79
CA ASP A 187 15.31 20.14 -4.75
C ASP A 187 15.36 21.14 -5.92
N VAL A 188 14.78 20.79 -7.08
CA VAL A 188 14.68 21.68 -8.26
C VAL A 188 13.51 22.67 -8.15
N LEU A 189 12.33 22.20 -7.77
CA LEU A 189 11.11 23.01 -7.76
C LEU A 189 10.92 23.82 -6.47
N GLN A 190 11.55 23.37 -5.38
CA GLN A 190 11.46 23.95 -4.05
C GLN A 190 12.83 23.98 -3.32
N PRO A 191 13.90 24.57 -3.91
CA PRO A 191 15.24 24.56 -3.35
C PRO A 191 15.27 25.22 -1.97
N GLY A 192 15.87 24.54 -0.99
CA GLY A 192 15.93 25.02 0.40
C GLY A 192 14.55 25.21 1.05
N GLY A 193 13.49 24.61 0.48
CA GLY A 193 12.14 24.78 0.96
C GLY A 193 11.37 25.97 0.40
N GLN A 194 11.96 26.76 -0.49
CA GLN A 194 11.34 27.94 -1.08
C GLN A 194 10.75 27.60 -2.45
N SER A 195 9.48 27.94 -2.68
CA SER A 195 8.82 27.69 -3.96
C SER A 195 9.50 28.45 -5.10
N THR A 196 9.63 27.82 -6.26
CA THR A 196 10.05 28.48 -7.50
C THR A 196 8.84 29.01 -8.27
N PRO A 197 9.02 30.02 -9.15
CA PRO A 197 7.95 30.46 -10.04
C PRO A 197 7.36 29.33 -10.92
N MET A 198 8.18 28.33 -11.28
CA MET A 198 7.72 27.11 -11.95
C MET A 198 6.76 26.30 -11.08
N LEU A 199 7.11 26.06 -9.81
CA LEU A 199 6.24 25.36 -8.86
C LEU A 199 4.94 26.12 -8.61
N ASP A 200 5.02 27.45 -8.47
CA ASP A 200 3.84 28.30 -8.32
C ASP A 200 2.90 28.19 -9.53
N ALA A 201 3.45 28.11 -10.75
CA ALA A 201 2.67 27.90 -11.97
C ALA A 201 2.01 26.52 -12.02
N ILE A 202 2.70 25.46 -11.57
CA ILE A 202 2.11 24.12 -11.45
C ILE A 202 0.94 24.14 -10.46
N TRP A 203 1.13 24.78 -9.30
CA TRP A 203 0.07 24.98 -8.31
C TRP A 203 -1.11 25.80 -8.86
N GLU A 204 -0.85 26.80 -9.70
CA GLU A 204 -1.89 27.58 -10.38
C GLU A 204 -2.74 26.70 -11.30
N VAL A 205 -2.13 25.80 -12.09
CA VAL A 205 -2.84 24.81 -12.93
C VAL A 205 -3.73 23.93 -12.06
N TYR A 206 -3.19 23.38 -10.97
CA TYR A 206 -3.91 22.52 -10.06
C TYR A 206 -5.12 23.22 -9.42
N ARG A 207 -4.93 24.42 -8.86
CA ARG A 207 -6.01 25.20 -8.23
C ARG A 207 -7.12 25.60 -9.22
N LYS A 208 -6.78 25.76 -10.51
CA LYS A 208 -7.73 26.07 -11.59
C LYS A 208 -8.51 24.85 -12.11
N GLY A 209 -8.34 23.67 -11.53
CA GLY A 209 -9.04 22.46 -11.97
C GLY A 209 -8.24 21.55 -12.90
N GLY A 210 -6.95 21.82 -13.10
CA GLY A 210 -6.07 20.96 -13.86
C GLY A 210 -5.66 19.69 -13.11
N VAL A 211 -4.99 18.80 -13.83
CA VAL A 211 -4.49 17.52 -13.30
C VAL A 211 -3.01 17.65 -12.97
N VAL A 212 -2.60 17.16 -11.80
CA VAL A 212 -1.20 16.90 -11.46
C VAL A 212 -1.05 15.41 -11.21
N ALA A 213 -0.47 14.71 -12.18
CA ALA A 213 -0.24 13.27 -12.12
C ALA A 213 1.25 12.97 -11.93
N GLY A 214 1.57 11.85 -11.31
CA GLY A 214 2.96 11.45 -11.15
C GLY A 214 3.12 9.99 -10.78
N THR A 215 4.12 9.34 -11.37
CA THR A 215 4.40 7.91 -11.15
C THR A 215 5.65 7.70 -10.31
N SER A 216 5.58 6.77 -9.34
CA SER A 216 6.68 6.46 -8.42
C SER A 216 7.17 7.72 -7.70
N ALA A 217 8.34 8.27 -8.04
CA ALA A 217 8.81 9.55 -7.50
C ALA A 217 7.77 10.68 -7.60
N GLY A 218 7.05 10.76 -8.73
CA GLY A 218 5.97 11.73 -8.91
C GLY A 218 4.77 11.53 -7.98
N ALA A 219 4.53 10.31 -7.48
CA ALA A 219 3.51 10.05 -6.48
C ALA A 219 3.98 10.42 -5.06
N ALA A 220 5.25 10.18 -4.75
CA ALA A 220 5.83 10.46 -3.43
C ALA A 220 5.78 11.96 -3.07
N ILE A 221 5.92 12.85 -4.06
CA ILE A 221 5.86 14.31 -3.86
C ILE A 221 4.43 14.83 -3.58
N MET A 222 3.39 14.00 -3.70
CA MET A 222 2.01 14.49 -3.62
C MET A 222 1.62 14.92 -2.20
N SER A 223 2.15 14.27 -1.15
CA SER A 223 1.94 14.69 0.25
C SER A 223 2.91 15.80 0.68
N THR A 224 2.65 16.46 1.81
CA THR A 224 3.54 17.54 2.32
C THR A 224 4.83 17.00 2.93
N VAL A 225 4.86 15.70 3.26
CA VAL A 225 6.06 14.95 3.67
C VAL A 225 6.24 13.78 2.71
N MET A 226 7.48 13.43 2.41
CA MET A 226 7.85 12.27 1.60
C MET A 226 9.08 11.59 2.17
N PHE A 227 9.27 10.31 1.82
CA PHE A 227 10.60 9.69 1.95
C PHE A 227 11.53 10.22 0.86
N ARG A 228 12.81 10.46 1.18
CA ARG A 228 13.88 10.58 0.18
C ARG A 228 14.39 9.18 -0.15
N ASP A 229 14.58 8.89 -1.44
CA ASP A 229 14.97 7.57 -1.96
C ASP A 229 14.07 6.40 -1.44
N ALA A 230 14.57 5.15 -1.45
CA ALA A 230 13.91 3.96 -0.93
C ALA A 230 14.60 3.43 0.35
N PRO A 231 14.43 4.09 1.52
CA PRO A 231 15.02 3.60 2.75
C PRO A 231 14.51 2.18 3.08
N SER A 232 15.39 1.40 3.72
CA SER A 232 15.03 0.08 4.24
C SER A 232 13.83 0.19 5.17
N VAL A 233 12.75 -0.54 4.84
CA VAL A 233 11.50 -0.55 5.61
C VAL A 233 11.76 -0.99 7.05
N VAL A 234 12.55 -2.04 7.24
CA VAL A 234 12.92 -2.54 8.57
C VAL A 234 13.71 -1.50 9.36
N ASN A 235 14.59 -0.72 8.73
CA ASN A 235 15.28 0.36 9.43
C ASN A 235 14.32 1.47 9.88
N ILE A 236 13.31 1.82 9.09
CA ILE A 236 12.28 2.78 9.50
C ILE A 236 11.47 2.23 10.68
N LEU A 237 11.10 0.95 10.68
CA LEU A 237 10.47 0.29 11.83
C LEU A 237 11.36 0.35 13.07
N LYS A 238 12.68 0.18 12.92
CA LYS A 238 13.67 0.34 14.00
C LYS A 238 13.89 1.81 14.42
N GLY A 239 13.08 2.76 13.93
CA GLY A 239 13.18 4.18 14.26
C GLY A 239 14.36 4.91 13.61
N ARG A 240 15.00 4.31 12.60
CA ARG A 240 16.22 4.85 11.97
C ARG A 240 15.87 5.73 10.77
N PHE A 241 15.40 6.94 11.05
CA PHE A 241 15.21 7.98 10.05
C PHE A 241 15.44 9.37 10.64
N ALA A 242 15.84 10.30 9.79
CA ALA A 242 15.97 11.70 10.14
C ALA A 242 15.50 12.60 8.99
N ASP A 243 15.02 13.79 9.37
CA ASP A 243 14.67 14.85 8.42
C ASP A 243 15.91 15.32 7.65
N GLY A 244 15.74 15.62 6.36
CA GLY A 244 16.82 15.96 5.44
C GLY A 244 17.71 14.78 5.07
N LYS A 245 17.45 13.57 5.59
CA LYS A 245 18.12 12.32 5.20
C LYS A 245 17.15 11.36 4.55
N GLN A 246 16.42 10.56 5.33
CA GLN A 246 15.46 9.58 4.81
C GLN A 246 14.09 10.21 4.54
N VAL A 247 13.80 11.37 5.12
CA VAL A 247 12.51 12.05 5.06
C VAL A 247 12.72 13.51 4.71
N ASP A 248 11.83 14.07 3.90
CA ASP A 248 11.82 15.50 3.59
C ASP A 248 10.39 15.99 3.31
N ARG A 249 10.28 17.27 2.99
CA ARG A 249 9.07 17.88 2.43
C ARG A 249 8.74 17.28 1.07
N GLY A 250 7.46 17.03 0.83
CA GLY A 250 6.92 16.86 -0.53
C GLY A 250 6.32 18.17 -1.03
N LEU A 251 5.69 18.13 -2.20
CA LEU A 251 5.07 19.30 -2.82
C LEU A 251 3.63 19.55 -2.36
N GLY A 252 2.95 18.57 -1.74
CA GLY A 252 1.73 18.81 -0.97
C GLY A 252 0.41 18.94 -1.74
N PHE A 253 0.32 18.44 -2.97
CA PHE A 253 -0.91 18.48 -3.79
C PHE A 253 -2.12 17.77 -3.16
N VAL A 254 -1.94 16.78 -2.28
CA VAL A 254 -3.06 16.11 -1.57
C VAL A 254 -3.39 16.75 -0.22
N GLY A 255 -2.84 17.94 0.07
CA GLY A 255 -3.04 18.64 1.32
C GLY A 255 -2.27 18.04 2.50
N PRO A 256 -2.45 18.59 3.71
CA PRO A 256 -1.64 18.25 4.88
C PRO A 256 -2.08 16.98 5.61
N ASN A 257 -3.27 16.46 5.32
CA ASN A 257 -3.90 15.42 6.12
C ASN A 257 -3.69 14.00 5.58
N LEU A 258 -3.19 13.87 4.35
CA LEU A 258 -2.99 12.59 3.67
C LEU A 258 -1.51 12.39 3.35
N PHE A 259 -0.92 11.33 3.87
CA PHE A 259 0.43 10.89 3.50
C PHE A 259 0.36 9.90 2.33
N VAL A 260 1.20 10.06 1.31
CA VAL A 260 1.19 9.18 0.12
C VAL A 260 2.49 8.39 0.03
N ASP A 261 2.37 7.10 -0.25
CA ASP A 261 3.49 6.24 -0.63
C ASP A 261 3.13 5.37 -1.84
N GLN A 262 4.14 4.78 -2.46
CA GLN A 262 4.13 4.20 -3.80
C GLN A 262 4.95 2.90 -3.83
N HIS A 263 4.83 2.07 -4.87
CA HIS A 263 5.30 0.67 -4.91
C HIS A 263 4.92 -0.08 -3.62
N PHE A 264 3.69 0.18 -3.14
CA PHE A 264 3.39 0.07 -1.73
C PHE A 264 3.33 -1.37 -1.24
N LEU A 265 2.48 -2.19 -1.87
CA LEU A 265 2.26 -3.60 -1.51
C LEU A 265 3.43 -4.45 -1.99
N LYS A 266 3.93 -4.17 -3.20
CA LYS A 266 5.09 -4.84 -3.79
C LYS A 266 6.33 -4.83 -2.90
N ARG A 267 6.48 -3.82 -2.04
CA ARG A 267 7.67 -3.60 -1.22
C ARG A 267 7.38 -3.50 0.28
N GLY A 268 6.20 -3.93 0.73
CA GLY A 268 5.80 -3.90 2.15
C GLY A 268 5.87 -2.51 2.80
N ARG A 269 5.65 -1.43 2.04
CA ARG A 269 5.93 -0.06 2.50
C ARG A 269 4.96 0.47 3.56
N PHE A 270 3.89 -0.26 3.87
CA PHE A 270 3.09 0.02 5.07
C PHE A 270 3.95 0.00 6.35
N GLY A 271 4.98 -0.86 6.40
CA GLY A 271 5.91 -0.93 7.51
C GLY A 271 6.77 0.33 7.70
N ARG A 272 7.00 1.13 6.65
CA ARG A 272 7.69 2.43 6.79
C ARG A 272 6.71 3.59 6.93
N MET A 273 5.55 3.48 6.27
CA MET A 273 4.50 4.50 6.32
C MET A 273 3.99 4.71 7.74
N ILE A 274 3.64 3.64 8.46
CA ILE A 274 3.02 3.76 9.79
C ILE A 274 3.94 4.48 10.80
N PRO A 275 5.21 4.08 11.00
CA PRO A 275 6.13 4.82 11.89
C PRO A 275 6.28 6.28 11.52
N LEU A 276 6.41 6.58 10.22
CA LEU A 276 6.57 7.97 9.77
C LEU A 276 5.30 8.78 10.02
N MET A 277 4.13 8.23 9.71
CA MET A 277 2.85 8.90 9.96
C MET A 277 2.70 9.24 11.45
N MET A 278 3.01 8.29 12.34
CA MET A 278 2.98 8.54 13.79
C MET A 278 3.96 9.64 14.20
N ALA A 279 5.20 9.59 13.70
CA ALA A 279 6.23 10.59 14.00
C ALA A 279 5.90 11.99 13.46
N LYS A 280 5.11 12.10 12.40
CA LYS A 280 4.72 13.36 11.74
C LYS A 280 3.28 13.79 12.04
N GLY A 281 2.54 13.04 12.86
CA GLY A 281 1.18 13.37 13.26
C GLY A 281 0.11 13.14 12.17
N TYR A 282 0.42 12.39 11.11
CA TYR A 282 -0.59 12.03 10.11
C TYR A 282 -1.59 11.02 10.66
N LYS A 283 -2.87 11.23 10.34
CA LYS A 283 -3.94 10.29 10.66
C LYS A 283 -4.29 9.37 9.49
N LEU A 284 -4.22 9.87 8.27
CA LEU A 284 -4.55 9.10 7.06
C LEU A 284 -3.31 8.95 6.17
N GLY A 285 -3.12 7.74 5.67
CA GLY A 285 -2.11 7.37 4.72
C GLY A 285 -2.73 6.62 3.54
N LEU A 286 -2.20 6.83 2.34
CA LEU A 286 -2.58 6.15 1.12
C LEU A 286 -1.34 5.54 0.47
N GLY A 287 -1.28 4.23 0.46
CA GLY A 287 -0.30 3.47 -0.29
C GLY A 287 -0.87 3.06 -1.64
N VAL A 288 -0.24 3.50 -2.74
CA VAL A 288 -0.64 3.14 -4.10
C VAL A 288 0.32 2.08 -4.64
N ASP A 289 -0.19 0.94 -5.10
CA ASP A 289 0.68 -0.11 -5.64
C ASP A 289 0.97 0.06 -7.14
N GLU A 290 1.87 -0.76 -7.66
CA GLU A 290 2.30 -0.69 -9.04
C GLU A 290 1.13 -0.83 -10.02
N ASN A 291 1.26 -0.20 -11.18
CA ASN A 291 0.27 -0.23 -12.24
C ASN A 291 -1.16 0.21 -11.79
N THR A 292 -1.23 1.00 -10.73
CA THR A 292 -2.46 1.53 -10.12
C THR A 292 -2.33 3.03 -9.89
N ALA A 293 -3.44 3.75 -10.01
CA ALA A 293 -3.54 5.16 -9.68
C ALA A 293 -4.69 5.43 -8.70
N ALA A 294 -4.50 6.43 -7.85
CA ALA A 294 -5.57 6.99 -7.04
C ALA A 294 -5.89 8.40 -7.55
N ILE A 295 -7.12 8.63 -7.99
CA ILE A 295 -7.59 9.95 -8.42
C ILE A 295 -8.16 10.66 -7.21
N ILE A 296 -7.55 11.77 -6.84
CA ILE A 296 -7.88 12.51 -5.62
C ILE A 296 -8.43 13.89 -5.99
N ARG A 297 -9.64 14.20 -5.51
CA ARG A 297 -10.25 15.53 -5.64
C ARG A 297 -11.05 15.87 -4.38
N GLY A 298 -10.62 16.91 -3.68
CA GLY A 298 -11.19 17.24 -2.38
C GLY A 298 -11.00 16.09 -1.40
N ASP A 299 -12.09 15.64 -0.78
CA ASP A 299 -12.08 14.52 0.17
C ASP A 299 -12.31 13.16 -0.52
N GLU A 300 -12.45 13.11 -1.85
CA GLU A 300 -12.74 11.87 -2.59
C GLU A 300 -11.48 11.25 -3.21
N ILE A 301 -11.38 9.92 -3.07
CA ILE A 301 -10.37 9.09 -3.72
C ILE A 301 -11.10 8.03 -4.56
N GLU A 302 -10.71 7.88 -5.82
CA GLU A 302 -11.15 6.81 -6.72
C GLU A 302 -9.93 5.97 -7.14
N VAL A 303 -10.00 4.66 -6.96
CA VAL A 303 -8.91 3.73 -7.32
C VAL A 303 -9.15 3.15 -8.70
N ILE A 304 -8.13 3.20 -9.56
CA ILE A 304 -8.14 2.66 -10.92
C ILE A 304 -6.84 1.93 -11.23
N GLY A 305 -6.86 0.99 -12.18
CA GLY A 305 -5.73 0.14 -12.51
C GLY A 305 -5.76 -1.23 -11.80
N ASP A 306 -4.59 -1.85 -11.68
CA ASP A 306 -4.46 -3.31 -11.62
C ASP A 306 -4.43 -3.88 -10.18
N ARG A 307 -3.57 -3.36 -9.30
CA ARG A 307 -3.26 -3.96 -7.99
C ARG A 307 -3.88 -3.27 -6.78
N GLY A 308 -4.43 -2.07 -6.94
CA GLY A 308 -5.11 -1.37 -5.86
C GLY A 308 -4.25 -0.51 -4.93
N CYS A 309 -4.92 -0.02 -3.90
CA CYS A 309 -4.43 0.93 -2.91
C CYS A 309 -4.75 0.43 -1.50
N MET A 310 -3.93 0.80 -0.53
CA MET A 310 -4.22 0.60 0.88
C MET A 310 -4.37 1.93 1.59
N VAL A 311 -5.48 2.10 2.30
CA VAL A 311 -5.68 3.21 3.23
C VAL A 311 -5.27 2.77 4.63
N VAL A 312 -4.45 3.59 5.27
CA VAL A 312 -4.02 3.44 6.67
C VAL A 312 -4.66 4.55 7.48
N ASP A 313 -5.43 4.21 8.51
CA ASP A 313 -6.04 5.15 9.45
C ASP A 313 -5.49 4.91 10.87
N LEU A 314 -4.81 5.93 11.40
CA LEU A 314 -4.16 5.94 12.71
C LEU A 314 -4.89 6.83 13.72
N THR A 315 -6.19 7.09 13.50
CA THR A 315 -6.95 7.95 14.41
C THR A 315 -7.03 7.39 15.80
N ASP A 316 -7.44 6.12 15.91
CA ASP A 316 -7.65 5.44 17.18
C ASP A 316 -6.45 4.57 17.58
N ALA A 317 -5.39 4.61 16.77
CA ALA A 317 -4.18 3.85 17.00
C ALA A 317 -3.44 4.34 18.26
N ARG A 318 -2.89 3.39 19.01
CA ARG A 318 -2.19 3.64 20.27
C ARG A 318 -0.76 3.15 20.21
N THR A 319 0.09 3.69 21.07
CA THR A 319 1.48 3.26 21.22
C THR A 319 1.83 3.20 22.70
N ASP A 320 2.66 2.23 23.05
CA ASP A 320 3.26 2.09 24.37
C ASP A 320 4.70 2.63 24.33
N THR A 321 4.91 3.81 24.91
CA THR A 321 6.23 4.46 24.94
C THR A 321 7.23 3.77 25.87
N THR A 322 6.78 2.85 26.73
CA THR A 322 7.65 2.15 27.71
C THR A 322 8.50 1.04 27.07
N LEU A 323 8.13 0.56 25.88
CA LEU A 323 8.82 -0.54 25.20
C LEU A 323 10.18 -0.15 24.61
N GLY A 324 10.50 1.15 24.50
CA GLY A 324 11.77 1.63 23.96
C GLY A 324 12.01 1.31 22.47
N ALA A 325 10.99 0.81 21.77
CA ALA A 325 11.00 0.50 20.35
C ALA A 325 9.62 0.83 19.74
N PHE A 326 9.59 1.02 18.42
CA PHE A 326 8.36 1.30 17.70
C PHE A 326 7.32 0.20 17.93
N ASN A 327 6.08 0.62 18.20
CA ASN A 327 4.93 -0.26 18.30
C ASN A 327 3.65 0.53 17.99
N VAL A 328 2.65 -0.17 17.49
CA VAL A 328 1.32 0.38 17.28
C VAL A 328 0.26 -0.67 17.59
N GLN A 329 -0.86 -0.24 18.16
CA GLN A 329 -2.04 -1.07 18.38
C GLN A 329 -3.23 -0.43 17.70
N GLY A 330 -4.04 -1.23 17.02
CA GLY A 330 -5.30 -0.80 16.42
C GLY A 330 -5.16 0.15 15.23
N ALA A 331 -4.08 0.04 14.44
CA ALA A 331 -4.02 0.75 13.16
C ALA A 331 -5.07 0.15 12.20
N ARG A 332 -5.97 0.96 11.66
CA ARG A 332 -7.05 0.48 10.79
C ARG A 332 -6.63 0.52 9.33
N LEU A 333 -6.80 -0.59 8.63
CA LEU A 333 -6.39 -0.81 7.25
C LEU A 333 -7.60 -1.11 6.38
N SER A 334 -7.68 -0.46 5.23
CA SER A 334 -8.61 -0.82 4.15
C SER A 334 -7.84 -1.03 2.86
N TYR A 335 -8.19 -2.07 2.10
CA TYR A 335 -7.62 -2.38 0.80
C TYR A 335 -8.69 -2.20 -0.27
N LEU A 336 -8.38 -1.38 -1.26
CA LEU A 336 -9.29 -0.92 -2.30
C LEU A 336 -8.68 -1.27 -3.66
N GLU A 337 -9.44 -1.90 -4.53
CA GLU A 337 -9.02 -2.21 -5.89
C GLU A 337 -9.81 -1.38 -6.91
N HIS A 338 -9.69 -1.74 -8.19
CA HIS A 338 -10.34 -1.07 -9.30
C HIS A 338 -11.81 -0.70 -9.02
N GLY A 339 -12.13 0.57 -9.27
CA GLY A 339 -13.46 1.17 -9.16
C GLY A 339 -13.90 1.54 -7.74
N ASP A 340 -13.13 1.17 -6.71
CA ASP A 340 -13.47 1.49 -5.33
C ASP A 340 -13.21 2.96 -5.00
N ARG A 341 -13.94 3.48 -4.02
CA ARG A 341 -13.79 4.85 -3.54
C ARG A 341 -13.51 4.91 -2.05
N TYR A 342 -12.80 5.95 -1.63
CA TYR A 342 -12.62 6.29 -0.23
C TYR A 342 -12.88 7.77 -0.01
N HIS A 343 -13.72 8.09 0.99
CA HIS A 343 -13.97 9.46 1.39
C HIS A 343 -13.13 9.80 2.63
N LEU A 344 -12.20 10.75 2.54
CA LEU A 344 -11.21 11.10 3.56
C LEU A 344 -11.84 11.58 4.89
N ARG A 345 -12.79 12.52 4.81
CA ARG A 345 -13.46 13.06 6.00
C ARG A 345 -14.43 12.07 6.65
N ALA A 346 -15.26 11.40 5.85
CA ALA A 346 -16.20 10.39 6.34
C ALA A 346 -15.50 9.09 6.76
N ARG A 347 -14.27 8.88 6.29
CA ARG A 347 -13.43 7.70 6.50
C ARG A 347 -14.15 6.41 6.14
N ALA A 348 -14.79 6.45 4.97
CA ALA A 348 -15.67 5.42 4.49
C ALA A 348 -15.19 4.90 3.15
N THR A 349 -15.12 3.58 3.05
CA THR A 349 -14.88 2.85 1.81
C THR A 349 -16.20 2.59 1.11
N THR A 350 -16.25 2.83 -0.19
CA THR A 350 -17.37 2.48 -1.06
C THR A 350 -16.88 1.52 -2.14
N PRO A 351 -17.28 0.24 -2.10
CA PRO A 351 -16.92 -0.73 -3.12
C PRO A 351 -17.50 -0.35 -4.49
N SER A 352 -16.83 -0.79 -5.55
CA SER A 352 -17.32 -0.62 -6.92
C SER A 352 -18.65 -1.33 -7.15
N PRO A 353 -19.48 -0.90 -8.12
CA PRO A 353 -20.77 -1.55 -8.40
C PRO A 353 -20.68 -3.06 -8.68
N PRO A 354 -19.68 -3.59 -9.42
CA PRO A 354 -19.48 -5.04 -9.56
C PRO A 354 -19.22 -5.76 -8.23
N LYS A 355 -18.45 -5.17 -7.33
CA LYS A 355 -18.18 -5.76 -6.00
C LYS A 355 -19.41 -5.72 -5.09
N LEU A 356 -20.23 -4.68 -5.18
CA LEU A 356 -21.51 -4.61 -4.46
C LEU A 356 -22.53 -5.67 -4.92
N ARG A 357 -22.44 -6.15 -6.17
CA ARG A 357 -23.26 -7.26 -6.68
C ARG A 357 -22.66 -8.64 -6.40
N GLY A 358 -21.37 -8.68 -6.07
CA GLY A 358 -20.64 -9.90 -5.78
C GLY A 358 -20.90 -10.43 -4.37
N GLU A 359 -19.91 -11.13 -3.82
CA GLU A 359 -20.02 -11.73 -2.50
C GLU A 359 -19.70 -10.71 -1.40
N LEU A 360 -20.53 -10.69 -0.34
CA LEU A 360 -20.31 -9.91 0.87
C LEU A 360 -19.66 -10.79 1.94
N HIS A 361 -18.49 -10.36 2.42
CA HIS A 361 -17.71 -10.98 3.48
C HIS A 361 -17.93 -10.21 4.80
N ASP A 362 -18.94 -10.62 5.56
CA ASP A 362 -19.28 -10.03 6.86
C ASP A 362 -19.25 -11.11 7.94
N ALA A 363 -18.18 -11.14 8.75
CA ALA A 363 -17.99 -12.16 9.77
C ALA A 363 -19.04 -12.14 10.90
N GLU A 364 -19.79 -11.04 11.05
CA GLU A 364 -20.86 -10.90 12.03
C GLU A 364 -22.22 -11.34 11.46
N SER A 365 -22.31 -11.57 10.14
CA SER A 365 -23.52 -12.04 9.48
C SER A 365 -23.75 -13.54 9.72
N PRO A 366 -24.97 -13.97 10.12
CA PRO A 366 -25.33 -15.38 10.19
C PRO A 366 -25.25 -16.11 8.83
N SER A 367 -25.21 -15.37 7.74
CA SER A 367 -25.13 -15.91 6.38
C SER A 367 -23.69 -16.05 5.87
N PHE A 368 -22.70 -15.67 6.68
CA PHE A 368 -21.29 -15.73 6.32
C PHE A 368 -20.83 -17.18 6.12
N LYS A 369 -20.24 -17.45 4.95
CA LYS A 369 -19.75 -18.77 4.56
C LYS A 369 -18.31 -18.67 4.08
N PRO A 370 -17.34 -18.50 5.00
CA PRO A 370 -15.96 -18.26 4.62
C PRO A 370 -15.35 -19.46 3.89
N TYR A 371 -14.54 -19.18 2.87
CA TYR A 371 -13.80 -20.21 2.15
C TYR A 371 -12.59 -20.74 2.95
N TYR A 372 -11.86 -19.87 3.65
CA TYR A 372 -10.59 -20.23 4.28
C TYR A 372 -10.72 -20.67 5.74
N THR A 373 -10.14 -21.84 6.06
CA THR A 373 -10.15 -22.41 7.43
C THR A 373 -8.80 -22.46 8.13
N ASP A 374 -7.70 -22.42 7.37
CA ASP A 374 -6.38 -22.76 7.90
C ASP A 374 -5.71 -21.65 8.72
N ASP A 375 -4.82 -22.08 9.61
CA ASP A 375 -3.93 -21.21 10.36
C ASP A 375 -2.77 -20.79 9.45
N VAL A 376 -2.63 -19.48 9.22
CA VAL A 376 -1.53 -18.93 8.44
C VAL A 376 -0.62 -18.08 9.33
N PHE A 377 0.67 -18.24 9.14
CA PHE A 377 1.69 -17.37 9.72
C PHE A 377 2.65 -16.92 8.62
N HIS A 378 2.80 -15.60 8.43
CA HIS A 378 3.68 -15.05 7.41
C HIS A 378 5.09 -14.83 7.98
N LEU A 379 6.10 -15.50 7.41
CA LEU A 379 7.49 -15.32 7.84
C LEU A 379 8.06 -13.94 7.47
N ASP A 380 7.53 -13.33 6.41
CA ASP A 380 7.83 -11.96 5.98
C ASP A 380 6.54 -11.21 5.63
N MET A 381 5.98 -10.52 6.63
CA MET A 381 4.78 -9.70 6.47
C MET A 381 5.03 -8.45 5.60
N LEU A 382 6.30 -8.05 5.41
CA LEU A 382 6.70 -6.97 4.50
C LEU A 382 7.02 -7.46 3.09
N GLY A 383 6.83 -8.76 2.83
CA GLY A 383 7.04 -9.37 1.53
C GLY A 383 6.08 -8.83 0.45
N ASP A 384 6.39 -9.19 -0.80
CA ASP A 384 5.64 -8.79 -1.97
C ASP A 384 4.15 -9.14 -1.85
N SER A 385 3.32 -8.12 -1.69
CA SER A 385 1.85 -8.25 -1.64
C SER A 385 1.36 -9.17 -0.51
N THR A 386 2.22 -9.49 0.47
CA THR A 386 1.89 -10.38 1.59
C THR A 386 0.72 -9.83 2.39
N ILE A 387 0.74 -8.53 2.71
CA ILE A 387 -0.30 -7.91 3.53
C ILE A 387 -1.66 -7.86 2.83
N SER A 388 -1.75 -7.53 1.54
CA SER A 388 -3.04 -7.52 0.82
C SER A 388 -3.59 -8.92 0.62
N SER A 389 -2.71 -9.90 0.40
CA SER A 389 -3.09 -11.32 0.37
C SER A 389 -3.60 -11.78 1.74
N ALA A 390 -2.94 -11.38 2.82
CA ALA A 390 -3.36 -11.67 4.19
C ALA A 390 -4.71 -11.01 4.51
N MET A 391 -4.95 -9.77 4.06
CA MET A 391 -6.23 -9.06 4.23
C MET A 391 -7.38 -9.75 3.50
N SER A 392 -7.20 -10.06 2.21
CA SER A 392 -8.24 -10.70 1.38
C SER A 392 -8.53 -12.13 1.86
N ARG A 393 -7.49 -12.89 2.22
CA ARG A 393 -7.68 -14.22 2.82
C ARG A 393 -8.34 -14.15 4.20
N LEU A 394 -7.94 -13.19 5.05
CA LEU A 394 -8.49 -13.08 6.39
C LEU A 394 -9.97 -12.72 6.35
N ILE A 395 -10.39 -11.77 5.49
CA ILE A 395 -11.79 -11.31 5.47
C ILE A 395 -12.74 -12.47 5.13
N ASP A 396 -12.32 -13.37 4.22
CA ASP A 396 -13.03 -14.59 3.81
C ASP A 396 -12.60 -15.85 4.60
N SER A 397 -12.33 -15.69 5.91
CA SER A 397 -11.88 -16.80 6.76
C SER A 397 -12.74 -17.00 8.01
N VAL A 398 -12.78 -18.24 8.52
CA VAL A 398 -13.26 -18.53 9.89
C VAL A 398 -12.34 -17.93 10.97
N ARG A 399 -11.09 -17.63 10.62
CA ARG A 399 -10.10 -17.07 11.55
C ARG A 399 -10.43 -15.60 11.81
N LYS A 400 -10.18 -15.18 13.06
CA LYS A 400 -10.34 -13.78 13.49
C LYS A 400 -9.06 -12.96 13.35
N GLU A 401 -7.91 -13.62 13.24
CA GLU A 401 -6.61 -13.00 13.10
C GLU A 401 -5.65 -13.86 12.28
N VAL A 402 -4.67 -13.19 11.68
CA VAL A 402 -3.47 -13.77 11.07
C VAL A 402 -2.25 -13.03 11.60
N LYS A 403 -1.14 -13.76 11.76
CA LYS A 403 0.11 -13.20 12.28
C LYS A 403 1.21 -13.27 11.24
N GLY A 404 2.20 -12.40 11.38
CA GLY A 404 3.44 -12.54 10.66
C GLY A 404 4.59 -11.79 11.31
N LEU A 405 5.79 -12.05 10.84
CA LEU A 405 7.02 -11.41 11.32
C LEU A 405 7.60 -10.52 10.24
N ALA A 406 8.37 -9.53 10.66
CA ALA A 406 9.38 -8.91 9.82
C ALA A 406 10.60 -8.53 10.65
N PHE A 407 11.78 -8.80 10.10
CA PHE A 407 13.04 -8.60 10.78
C PHE A 407 14.18 -8.56 9.76
N ASP A 408 15.34 -8.11 10.20
CA ASP A 408 16.55 -8.16 9.39
C ASP A 408 17.21 -9.53 9.59
N VAL A 409 17.15 -10.40 8.58
CA VAL A 409 17.71 -11.77 8.65
C VAL A 409 19.25 -11.75 8.68
N LEU A 410 19.86 -10.71 8.11
CA LEU A 410 21.30 -10.57 7.97
C LEU A 410 21.75 -9.19 8.47
N PRO A 411 21.62 -8.93 9.80
CA PRO A 411 21.97 -7.64 10.35
C PRO A 411 23.46 -7.36 10.15
N ARG A 412 23.80 -6.07 10.05
CA ARG A 412 25.20 -5.65 9.96
C ARG A 412 25.96 -6.11 11.21
N PRO A 413 27.27 -6.45 11.09
CA PRO A 413 28.09 -6.74 12.27
C PRO A 413 27.99 -5.62 13.31
N ASN A 414 27.82 -5.99 14.57
CA ASN A 414 27.68 -5.07 15.71
C ASN A 414 26.46 -4.11 15.64
N ASP A 415 25.42 -4.44 14.87
CA ASP A 415 24.17 -3.69 14.92
C ASP A 415 23.52 -3.84 16.33
N PRO A 416 23.37 -2.75 17.12
CA PRO A 416 22.79 -2.83 18.46
C PRO A 416 21.31 -3.26 18.47
N LEU A 417 20.64 -3.21 17.30
CA LEU A 417 19.26 -3.65 17.08
C LEU A 417 19.22 -4.91 16.20
N ALA A 418 20.28 -5.73 16.18
CA ALA A 418 20.34 -6.97 15.40
C ALA A 418 19.21 -7.94 15.78
N GLU A 419 18.92 -8.08 17.07
CA GLU A 419 17.89 -8.99 17.59
C GLU A 419 16.46 -8.41 17.50
N LEU A 420 16.30 -7.14 17.12
CA LEU A 420 14.99 -6.48 17.06
C LEU A 420 14.25 -6.87 15.78
N GLY A 421 13.13 -7.58 15.95
CA GLY A 421 12.12 -7.84 14.93
C GLY A 421 10.76 -7.28 15.33
N PHE A 422 9.76 -7.49 14.48
CA PHE A 422 8.39 -7.02 14.70
C PHE A 422 7.39 -8.14 14.40
N LEU A 423 6.48 -8.38 15.34
CA LEU A 423 5.32 -9.23 15.15
C LEU A 423 4.14 -8.36 14.72
N PHE A 424 3.55 -8.75 13.61
CA PHE A 424 2.36 -8.17 13.01
C PHE A 424 1.18 -9.07 13.33
N ARG A 425 0.12 -8.48 13.86
CA ARG A 425 -1.16 -9.16 14.11
C ARG A 425 -2.24 -8.39 13.37
N LEU A 426 -2.73 -8.99 12.29
CA LEU A 426 -3.84 -8.47 11.50
C LEU A 426 -5.12 -9.19 11.94
N TYR A 427 -6.18 -8.46 12.25
CA TYR A 427 -7.40 -9.03 12.81
C TYR A 427 -8.67 -8.29 12.38
N LYS A 428 -9.81 -8.97 12.50
CA LYS A 428 -11.14 -8.41 12.26
C LYS A 428 -11.63 -7.65 13.47
N GLY A 429 -12.24 -6.48 13.24
CA GLY A 429 -13.14 -5.81 14.18
C GLY A 429 -14.60 -6.05 13.80
N SER A 430 -15.52 -5.50 14.59
CA SER A 430 -16.97 -5.61 14.35
C SER A 430 -17.45 -4.82 13.13
N ASP A 431 -16.62 -3.91 12.60
CA ASP A 431 -16.88 -3.10 11.40
C ASP A 431 -16.04 -3.55 10.20
N SER A 432 -15.36 -4.71 10.29
CA SER A 432 -14.63 -5.31 9.19
C SER A 432 -15.60 -5.90 8.17
N LEU A 433 -15.51 -5.43 6.92
CA LEU A 433 -16.35 -5.90 5.82
C LEU A 433 -15.49 -6.14 4.59
N GLY A 434 -15.85 -7.14 3.78
CA GLY A 434 -15.23 -7.37 2.49
C GLY A 434 -16.26 -7.56 1.38
N TRP A 435 -15.83 -7.33 0.15
CA TRP A 435 -16.59 -7.62 -1.05
C TRP A 435 -15.68 -8.26 -2.06
N SER A 436 -16.13 -9.30 -2.74
CA SER A 436 -15.37 -9.90 -3.85
C SER A 436 -16.21 -10.06 -5.12
N THR A 437 -15.54 -10.05 -6.27
CA THR A 437 -16.16 -10.30 -7.57
C THR A 437 -15.17 -10.93 -8.52
N GLU A 438 -15.65 -11.80 -9.40
CA GLU A 438 -14.88 -12.37 -10.51
C GLU A 438 -15.21 -11.70 -11.86
N GLU A 439 -16.10 -10.70 -11.88
CA GLU A 439 -16.61 -10.05 -13.10
C GLU A 439 -15.50 -9.45 -14.00
N PHE A 440 -14.31 -9.20 -13.43
CA PHE A 440 -13.15 -8.63 -14.14
C PHE A 440 -12.19 -9.68 -14.73
N GLY A 441 -12.57 -10.95 -14.77
CA GLY A 441 -11.73 -12.04 -15.31
C GLY A 441 -10.70 -12.58 -14.32
N GLY A 442 -10.91 -12.30 -13.04
CA GLY A 442 -10.11 -12.75 -11.89
C GLY A 442 -10.77 -12.23 -10.61
N GLU A 443 -10.46 -12.86 -9.48
CA GLU A 443 -11.01 -12.45 -8.19
C GLU A 443 -10.43 -11.09 -7.79
N GLN A 444 -11.32 -10.13 -7.53
CA GLN A 444 -10.99 -8.81 -7.02
C GLN A 444 -11.69 -8.57 -5.69
N PHE A 445 -11.05 -7.78 -4.83
CA PHE A 445 -11.51 -7.51 -3.48
C PHE A 445 -11.65 -6.01 -3.16
N THR A 446 -12.62 -5.71 -2.30
CA THR A 446 -12.57 -4.57 -1.39
C THR A 446 -12.52 -5.13 0.03
N VAL A 447 -11.59 -4.67 0.85
CA VAL A 447 -11.54 -5.01 2.29
C VAL A 447 -11.57 -3.71 3.08
N ALA A 448 -12.61 -3.51 3.87
CA ALA A 448 -12.78 -2.37 4.75
C ALA A 448 -12.48 -2.75 6.21
N ASN A 449 -11.72 -1.89 6.90
CA ASN A 449 -11.54 -1.89 8.34
C ASN A 449 -11.00 -3.19 8.97
N LEU A 450 -9.91 -3.75 8.45
CA LEU A 450 -9.10 -4.67 9.25
C LEU A 450 -8.18 -3.89 10.20
N TYR A 451 -7.75 -4.51 11.28
CA TYR A 451 -6.93 -3.88 12.30
C TYR A 451 -5.56 -4.52 12.39
N LEU A 452 -4.53 -3.71 12.59
CA LEU A 452 -3.15 -4.12 12.67
C LEU A 452 -2.53 -3.67 14.00
N ASP A 453 -1.96 -4.63 14.72
CA ASP A 453 -1.01 -4.38 15.78
C ASP A 453 0.40 -4.72 15.28
N ILE A 454 1.40 -3.88 15.61
CA ILE A 454 2.82 -4.14 15.38
C ILE A 454 3.52 -4.05 16.73
N THR A 455 4.11 -5.16 17.18
CA THR A 455 4.78 -5.27 18.47
C THR A 455 6.25 -5.63 18.28
N PRO A 456 7.21 -4.97 18.96
CA PRO A 456 8.60 -5.34 18.90
C PRO A 456 8.81 -6.71 19.56
N VAL A 457 9.62 -7.55 18.95
CA VAL A 457 10.00 -8.87 19.45
C VAL A 457 11.51 -9.04 19.40
N ARG A 458 12.04 -9.89 20.28
CA ARG A 458 13.45 -10.29 20.27
C ARG A 458 13.59 -11.60 19.51
N LEU A 459 14.41 -11.62 18.46
CA LEU A 459 14.72 -12.82 17.70
C LEU A 459 15.99 -13.50 18.23
N PRO A 460 16.03 -14.85 18.22
CA PRO A 460 17.26 -15.57 18.50
C PRO A 460 18.29 -15.31 17.39
N MET A 461 19.56 -15.12 17.78
CA MET A 461 20.67 -14.94 16.85
C MET A 461 21.77 -16.00 17.12
N PRO A 462 22.16 -16.81 16.13
CA PRO A 462 21.62 -16.87 14.77
C PRO A 462 20.18 -17.42 14.74
N LEU A 463 19.39 -16.99 13.76
CA LEU A 463 17.98 -17.39 13.64
C LEU A 463 17.82 -18.91 13.40
N TYR A 464 18.77 -19.51 12.70
CA TYR A 464 18.80 -20.93 12.42
C TYR A 464 20.19 -21.50 12.70
N GLY A 465 20.23 -22.79 13.03
CA GLY A 465 21.45 -23.56 13.25
C GLY A 465 21.30 -24.96 12.65
N GLY A 466 22.40 -25.73 12.67
CA GLY A 466 22.37 -27.11 12.23
C GLY A 466 21.41 -27.96 13.07
N TRP A 467 20.65 -28.84 12.43
CA TRP A 467 19.77 -29.78 13.12
C TRP A 467 20.60 -30.81 13.89
N ALA A 468 20.56 -30.76 15.23
CA ALA A 468 21.34 -31.62 16.12
C ALA A 468 20.64 -32.96 16.44
N GLY A 469 19.53 -33.30 15.78
CA GLY A 469 18.68 -34.42 16.13
C GLY A 469 17.70 -34.10 17.27
N PRO A 470 16.71 -34.98 17.54
CA PRO A 470 15.76 -34.78 18.62
C PRO A 470 16.49 -34.72 19.97
N ALA A 471 16.20 -33.68 20.76
CA ALA A 471 16.68 -33.60 22.14
C ALA A 471 16.21 -34.86 22.91
N LYS A 472 17.13 -35.58 23.55
CA LYS A 472 16.75 -36.68 24.46
C LYS A 472 15.80 -36.11 25.51
N ALA A 473 14.65 -36.76 25.68
CA ALA A 473 13.71 -36.41 26.74
C ALA A 473 14.47 -36.34 28.07
N PRO A 474 14.24 -35.29 28.89
CA PRO A 474 14.81 -35.27 30.23
C PRO A 474 14.36 -36.54 30.97
N PRO A 475 15.26 -37.21 31.71
CA PRO A 475 14.89 -38.43 32.43
C PRO A 475 13.71 -38.12 33.37
N PRO A 476 12.71 -39.02 33.46
CA PRO A 476 11.59 -38.83 34.38
C PRO A 476 12.15 -38.71 35.81
N GLY A 477 11.73 -37.66 36.51
CA GLY A 477 12.33 -37.22 37.75
C GLY A 477 12.43 -38.31 38.82
N GLY A 478 13.63 -38.45 39.39
CA GLY A 478 13.80 -39.08 40.70
C GLY A 478 13.28 -38.13 41.77
N GLN A 479 12.08 -38.40 42.29
CA GLN A 479 11.62 -37.82 43.54
C GLN A 479 12.40 -38.44 44.71
N GLY A 480 12.93 -37.58 45.58
CA GLY A 480 12.96 -37.78 47.03
C GLY A 480 13.90 -38.83 47.61
N ALA A 481 15.04 -38.37 48.13
CA ALA A 481 15.58 -38.92 49.37
C ALA A 481 15.71 -37.78 50.37
N THR A 482 14.71 -37.68 51.24
CA THR A 482 14.75 -36.94 52.49
C THR A 482 15.79 -37.56 53.43
N SER A 483 16.72 -36.77 53.97
CA SER A 483 17.43 -37.12 55.20
C SER A 483 17.34 -35.98 56.19
N SER A 484 16.48 -36.16 57.19
CA SER A 484 16.33 -35.33 58.38
C SER A 484 17.32 -35.74 59.48
N ALA A 485 18.21 -34.80 59.85
CA ALA A 485 18.74 -34.40 61.19
C ALA A 485 19.27 -35.46 62.21
N PRO A 486 20.21 -35.12 63.12
CA PRO A 486 19.91 -34.24 64.27
C PRO A 486 21.03 -33.23 64.70
N PRO A 487 20.79 -32.34 65.68
CA PRO A 487 21.62 -31.18 66.02
C PRO A 487 22.46 -31.36 67.31
N ALA A 488 23.52 -30.56 67.46
CA ALA A 488 24.25 -30.12 68.67
C ALA A 488 25.69 -29.76 68.24
N SER A 489 26.46 -28.81 68.79
CA SER A 489 26.39 -27.93 69.95
C SER A 489 27.56 -26.94 69.81
N ALA A 490 27.42 -25.72 70.34
CA ALA A 490 28.52 -24.77 70.53
C ALA A 490 29.62 -25.33 71.44
N PRO A 491 30.83 -24.75 71.41
CA PRO A 491 31.36 -24.25 72.67
C PRO A 491 31.93 -22.83 72.59
N SER A 492 31.80 -22.15 73.73
CA SER A 492 32.40 -20.90 74.16
C SER A 492 33.84 -21.05 74.68
N GLY A 493 34.66 -20.00 74.50
CA GLY A 493 35.89 -19.69 75.26
C GLY A 493 37.17 -20.32 74.69
N GLN A 494 38.30 -19.63 74.52
CA GLN A 494 38.88 -18.47 75.22
C GLN A 494 39.52 -17.46 74.27
#